data_AF-A0A935Z4X9-F1
#
_entry.id   AF-A0A935Z4X9-F1
#
_cell.length_a   1.000
_cell.length_b   1.000
_cell.length_c   1.000
_cell.angle_alpha   90.00
_cell.angle_beta   90.00
_cell.angle_gamma   90.00
#
_symmetry.space_group_name_H-M   'P 1'
#
loop_
_entity.id
_entity.type
_entity.pdbx_description
1 polymer ?
#
loop_
_entity_poly.entity_id
_entity_poly.type
_entity_poly.pdbx_seq_one_letter_code
_entity_poly.pdbx_strand_id
1 'polypeptide(L)'
;MGVLTTIYSVPVPLMKKIKADHDNLGFLFGVEESGGDAWKCETFECDKGFEERIGILGENGYPKTKEALDLESADEEDPSYDGYDVRVVSPATVKKIAKEIASATAAELTKKGLANGTTDYYGKPIPAEAYAYYVGDIEEMKAFFAKAAAAGNWLVIGAA
;
A
#
# COMPACT_ATOMS: atom_id res chain seq x y z
N MET A 1 -9.07 -14.34 5.50
CA MET A 1 -9.54 -13.00 5.83
C MET A 1 -8.28 -12.21 6.07
N GLY A 2 -7.87 -11.43 5.07
CA GLY A 2 -6.80 -10.45 5.24
C GLY A 2 -7.19 -9.37 6.24
N VAL A 3 -6.25 -8.49 6.52
CA VAL A 3 -6.38 -7.41 7.51
C VAL A 3 -6.87 -6.15 6.80
N LEU A 4 -7.69 -5.33 7.46
CA LEU A 4 -8.20 -4.10 6.83
C LEU A 4 -7.03 -3.14 6.65
N THR A 5 -6.63 -2.92 5.39
CA THR A 5 -5.46 -2.11 5.08
C THR A 5 -5.86 -0.82 4.37
N THR A 6 -5.29 0.30 4.81
CA THR A 6 -5.44 1.60 4.14
C THR A 6 -4.07 2.21 3.88
N ILE A 7 -3.91 2.78 2.68
CA ILE A 7 -2.70 3.50 2.28
C ILE A 7 -2.98 5.00 2.31
N TYR A 8 -2.14 5.75 3.01
CA TYR A 8 -2.25 7.20 3.19
C TYR A 8 -1.14 7.92 2.42
N SER A 9 -1.50 8.91 1.59
CA SER A 9 -0.54 9.78 0.90
C SER A 9 -0.17 10.97 1.79
N VAL A 10 0.91 10.84 2.57
CA VAL A 10 1.25 11.76 3.65
C VAL A 10 2.27 12.82 3.18
N PRO A 11 1.94 14.12 3.21
CA PRO A 11 2.89 15.18 2.89
C PRO A 11 4.07 15.24 3.86
N VAL A 12 5.23 15.67 3.37
CA VAL A 12 6.47 15.80 4.19
C VAL A 12 6.26 16.57 5.50
N PRO A 13 5.55 17.71 5.55
CA PRO A 13 5.31 18.42 6.82
C PRO A 13 4.52 17.60 7.83
N LEU A 14 3.57 16.77 7.38
CA LEU A 14 2.76 15.91 8.24
C LEU A 14 3.58 14.72 8.75
N MET A 15 4.35 14.09 7.85
CA MET A 15 5.25 13.00 8.22
C MET A 15 6.29 13.43 9.27
N LYS A 16 6.76 14.68 9.21
CA LYS A 16 7.67 15.23 10.24
C LYS A 16 7.02 15.29 11.63
N LYS A 17 5.72 15.57 11.72
CA LYS A 17 4.98 15.55 12.99
C LYS A 17 4.83 14.13 13.50
N ILE A 18 4.47 13.19 12.62
CA ILE A 18 4.36 11.76 12.95
C ILE A 18 5.70 11.22 13.46
N LYS A 19 6.81 11.51 12.79
CA LYS A 19 8.14 11.06 13.25
C LYS A 19 8.62 11.72 14.54
N ALA A 20 8.06 12.87 14.91
CA ALA A 20 8.38 13.53 16.16
C ALA A 20 7.59 12.96 17.34
N ASP A 21 6.40 12.43 17.06
CA ASP A 21 5.49 11.83 18.03
C ASP A 21 4.55 10.86 17.30
N HIS A 22 4.75 9.56 17.52
CA HIS A 22 4.08 8.48 16.79
C HIS A 22 2.59 8.39 17.13
N ASP A 23 2.14 8.94 18.26
CA ASP A 23 0.72 8.97 18.64
C ASP A 23 -0.12 9.74 17.61
N ASN A 24 0.51 10.65 16.87
CA ASN A 24 -0.12 11.37 15.76
C ASN A 24 -0.59 10.47 14.61
N LEU A 25 -0.19 9.20 14.55
CA LEU A 25 -0.79 8.21 13.66
C LEU A 25 -2.29 8.03 13.94
N GLY A 26 -2.74 8.22 15.18
CA GLY A 26 -4.15 8.18 15.56
C GLY A 26 -5.03 9.15 14.77
N PHE A 27 -4.50 10.31 14.34
CA PHE A 27 -5.21 11.23 13.46
C PHE A 27 -5.36 10.68 12.03
N LEU A 28 -4.37 9.96 11.51
CA LEU A 28 -4.47 9.32 10.19
C LEU A 28 -5.48 8.18 10.22
N PHE A 29 -5.46 7.38 11.28
CA PHE A 29 -6.33 6.22 11.44
C PHE A 29 -7.74 6.56 11.92
N GLY A 30 -8.06 7.85 12.05
CA GLY A 30 -9.39 8.31 12.47
C GLY A 30 -9.75 7.98 13.92
N VAL A 31 -8.76 7.61 14.74
CA VAL A 31 -8.92 7.35 16.19
C VAL A 31 -9.02 8.67 16.95
N GLU A 32 -8.36 9.72 16.47
CA GLU A 32 -8.41 11.06 17.08
C GLU A 32 -9.23 12.04 16.24
N GLU A 33 -10.32 12.57 16.82
CA GLU A 33 -11.27 13.45 16.11
C GLU A 33 -10.85 14.93 16.05
N SER A 34 -9.81 15.34 16.79
CA SER A 34 -9.51 16.76 17.03
C SER A 34 -8.51 17.43 16.07
N GLY A 35 -7.95 16.68 15.11
CA GLY A 35 -6.91 17.19 14.20
C GLY A 35 -7.43 18.17 13.13
N GLY A 36 -8.69 18.06 12.72
CA GLY A 36 -9.28 18.87 11.65
C GLY A 36 -8.65 18.62 10.27
N ASP A 37 -8.94 19.50 9.31
CA ASP A 37 -8.54 19.33 7.90
C ASP A 37 -7.02 19.25 7.66
N ALA A 38 -6.21 19.72 8.61
CA ALA A 38 -4.75 19.70 8.53
C ALA A 38 -4.14 18.29 8.60
N TRP A 39 -4.90 17.30 9.06
CA TRP A 39 -4.51 15.89 9.14
C TRP A 39 -5.13 15.02 8.05
N LYS A 40 -5.98 15.61 7.18
CA LYS A 40 -6.56 14.89 6.05
C LYS A 40 -5.51 14.66 4.97
N CYS A 41 -5.38 13.42 4.56
CA CYS A 41 -4.58 13.00 3.42
C CYS A 41 -5.45 12.22 2.44
N GLU A 42 -4.97 12.09 1.21
CA GLU A 42 -5.61 11.20 0.24
C GLU A 42 -5.35 9.76 0.66
N THR A 43 -6.40 8.93 0.62
CA THR A 43 -6.34 7.53 1.02
C THR A 43 -6.69 6.61 -0.13
N PHE A 44 -6.18 5.39 -0.05
CA PHE A 44 -6.57 4.28 -0.89
C PHE A 44 -6.90 3.09 0.03
N GLU A 45 -8.19 2.70 0.05
CA GLU A 45 -8.68 1.61 0.88
C GLU A 45 -8.46 0.28 0.15
N CYS A 46 -7.72 -0.62 0.78
CA CYS A 46 -7.45 -1.95 0.23
C CYS A 46 -8.39 -3.03 0.78
N ASP A 47 -9.22 -2.71 1.78
CA ASP A 47 -10.01 -3.70 2.51
C ASP A 47 -9.09 -4.88 2.91
N LYS A 48 -9.51 -6.14 2.73
CA LYS A 48 -8.76 -7.35 3.08
C LYS A 48 -7.92 -7.97 1.95
N GLY A 49 -7.66 -7.22 0.88
CA GLY A 49 -6.99 -7.75 -0.32
C GLY A 49 -5.58 -7.23 -0.56
N PHE A 50 -4.98 -6.54 0.40
CA PHE A 50 -3.73 -5.80 0.16
C PHE A 50 -2.58 -6.75 -0.19
N GLU A 51 -2.47 -7.83 0.57
CA GLU A 51 -1.49 -8.90 0.44
C GLU A 51 -1.60 -9.59 -0.91
N GLU A 52 -2.82 -9.90 -1.38
CA GLU A 52 -3.05 -10.45 -2.71
C GLU A 52 -2.61 -9.49 -3.81
N ARG A 53 -2.89 -8.18 -3.68
CA ARG A 53 -2.50 -7.18 -4.69
C ARG A 53 -0.98 -7.05 -4.81
N ILE A 54 -0.26 -6.95 -3.69
CA ILE A 54 1.20 -6.88 -3.72
C ILE A 54 1.84 -8.22 -4.07
N GLY A 55 1.19 -9.34 -3.74
CA GLY A 55 1.56 -10.69 -4.18
C GLY A 55 1.50 -10.85 -5.70
N ILE A 56 0.37 -10.45 -6.30
CA ILE A 56 0.20 -10.41 -7.76
C ILE A 56 1.28 -9.52 -8.39
N LEU A 57 1.58 -8.34 -7.85
CA LEU A 57 2.67 -7.52 -8.39
C LEU A 57 4.03 -8.24 -8.29
N GLY A 58 4.37 -8.75 -7.11
CA GLY A 58 5.65 -9.38 -6.83
C GLY A 58 5.94 -10.58 -7.72
N GLU A 59 4.98 -11.50 -7.81
CA GLU A 59 5.12 -12.75 -8.56
C GLU A 59 5.07 -12.54 -10.08
N ASN A 60 4.61 -11.37 -10.54
CA ASN A 60 4.42 -11.09 -11.97
C ASN A 60 5.42 -10.06 -12.54
N GLY A 61 6.53 -9.85 -11.82
CA GLY A 61 7.70 -9.12 -12.32
C GLY A 61 8.06 -7.87 -11.53
N TYR A 62 7.38 -7.60 -10.41
CA TYR A 62 7.60 -6.42 -9.56
C TYR A 62 8.00 -6.78 -8.12
N PRO A 63 9.00 -7.67 -7.90
CA PRO A 63 9.33 -8.18 -6.57
C PRO A 63 9.79 -7.08 -5.60
N LYS A 64 10.46 -6.04 -6.11
CA LYS A 64 10.90 -4.89 -5.31
C LYS A 64 9.74 -4.00 -4.88
N THR A 65 8.71 -3.90 -5.72
CA THR A 65 7.48 -3.20 -5.34
C THR A 65 6.75 -3.96 -4.24
N LYS A 66 6.65 -5.29 -4.35
CA LYS A 66 6.11 -6.13 -3.26
C LYS A 66 6.88 -5.89 -1.96
N GLU A 67 8.19 -6.11 -1.97
CA GLU A 67 9.06 -5.94 -0.79
C GLU A 67 8.94 -4.55 -0.14
N ALA A 68 8.86 -3.49 -0.94
CA ALA A 68 8.76 -2.13 -0.41
C ALA A 68 7.40 -1.82 0.25
N LEU A 69 6.34 -2.52 -0.14
CA LEU A 69 4.97 -2.33 0.35
C LEU A 69 4.59 -3.33 1.44
N ASP A 70 5.32 -4.43 1.55
CA ASP A 70 5.04 -5.53 2.47
C ASP A 70 5.13 -5.07 3.93
N LEU A 71 4.05 -5.29 4.69
CA LEU A 71 3.99 -4.97 6.13
C LEU A 71 4.95 -5.86 6.92
N GLU A 72 5.20 -7.09 6.49
CA GLU A 72 6.18 -7.98 7.12
C GLU A 72 7.63 -7.50 6.94
N SER A 73 7.85 -6.57 6.00
CA SER A 73 9.13 -5.92 5.76
C SER A 73 9.26 -4.57 6.48
N ALA A 74 8.36 -4.24 7.41
CA ALA A 74 8.49 -3.08 8.28
C ALA A 74 9.79 -3.14 9.08
N ASP A 75 10.45 -1.98 9.21
CA ASP A 75 11.70 -1.87 9.96
C ASP A 75 11.45 -1.40 11.39
N GLU A 76 12.41 -1.62 12.30
CA GLU A 76 12.30 -1.16 13.69
C GLU A 76 12.19 0.38 13.82
N GLU A 77 12.50 1.13 12.75
CA GLU A 77 12.40 2.59 12.69
C GLU A 77 11.04 3.07 12.17
N ASP A 78 10.19 2.17 11.68
CA ASP A 78 8.83 2.52 11.27
C ASP A 78 8.02 2.94 12.51
N PRO A 79 7.24 4.03 12.40
CA PRO A 79 6.44 4.49 13.51
C PRO A 79 5.38 3.46 13.87
N SER A 80 5.23 3.16 15.15
CA SER A 80 4.23 2.25 15.68
C SER A 80 3.04 3.00 16.27
N TYR A 81 1.86 2.38 16.21
CA TYR A 81 0.66 2.85 16.89
C TYR A 81 -0.10 1.65 17.43
N ASP A 82 -0.56 1.71 18.68
CA ASP A 82 -1.16 0.56 19.35
C ASP A 82 -2.34 -0.01 18.55
N GLY A 83 -2.32 -1.33 18.35
CA GLY A 83 -3.33 -2.05 17.57
C GLY A 83 -3.21 -1.98 16.04
N TYR A 84 -2.15 -1.37 15.49
CA TYR A 84 -1.94 -1.26 14.05
C TYR A 84 -0.55 -1.74 13.62
N ASP A 85 -0.51 -2.51 12.54
CA ASP A 85 0.72 -2.74 11.77
C ASP A 85 0.95 -1.56 10.83
N VAL A 86 2.15 -0.99 10.86
CA VAL A 86 2.48 0.24 10.13
C VAL A 86 3.74 0.07 9.31
N ARG A 87 3.66 0.46 8.03
CA ARG A 87 4.81 0.55 7.12
C ARG A 87 4.89 1.94 6.51
N VAL A 88 6.09 2.53 6.51
CA VAL A 88 6.31 3.84 5.89
C VAL A 88 7.24 3.75 4.69
N VAL A 89 6.77 4.29 3.56
CA VAL A 89 7.50 4.28 2.30
C VAL A 89 7.96 5.69 1.95
N SER A 90 9.28 5.87 1.85
CA SER A 90 9.89 7.18 1.55
C SER A 90 9.50 7.73 0.18
N PRO A 91 9.43 9.07 -0.02
CA PRO A 91 9.07 9.66 -1.31
C PRO A 91 9.98 9.20 -2.46
N ALA A 92 11.25 8.92 -2.16
CA ALA A 92 12.19 8.39 -3.15
C ALA A 92 11.81 6.96 -3.57
N THR A 93 11.38 6.13 -2.62
CA THR A 93 10.89 4.78 -2.88
C THR A 93 9.54 4.81 -3.60
N VAL A 94 8.60 5.67 -3.19
CA VAL A 94 7.30 5.87 -3.86
C VAL A 94 7.50 6.23 -5.33
N LYS A 95 8.43 7.13 -5.65
CA LYS A 95 8.78 7.47 -7.04
C LYS A 95 9.33 6.28 -7.83
N LYS A 96 10.12 5.42 -7.20
CA LYS A 96 10.64 4.20 -7.85
C LYS A 96 9.51 3.22 -8.13
N ILE A 97 8.66 2.95 -7.13
CA ILE A 97 7.48 2.08 -7.24
C ILE A 97 6.59 2.57 -8.37
N ALA A 98 6.14 3.83 -8.31
CA ALA A 98 5.23 4.39 -9.31
C ALA A 98 5.77 4.29 -10.75
N LYS A 99 7.08 4.49 -10.93
CA LYS A 99 7.74 4.30 -12.22
C LYS A 99 7.80 2.83 -12.64
N GLU A 100 8.09 1.93 -11.70
CA GLU A 100 8.23 0.49 -11.95
C GLU A 100 6.90 -0.12 -12.39
N ILE A 101 5.81 0.17 -11.67
CA ILE A 101 4.49 -0.41 -11.94
C ILE A 101 3.69 0.35 -13.01
N ALA A 102 4.17 1.49 -13.51
CA ALA A 102 3.45 2.28 -14.51
C ALA A 102 3.09 1.47 -15.77
N SER A 103 3.96 0.55 -16.18
CA SER A 103 3.75 -0.31 -17.34
C SER A 103 3.01 -1.61 -17.04
N ALA A 104 2.70 -1.91 -15.77
CA ALA A 104 2.00 -3.13 -15.40
C ALA A 104 0.56 -3.04 -15.91
N THR A 105 0.20 -3.80 -16.94
CA THR A 105 -1.17 -3.80 -17.46
C THR A 105 -2.00 -4.90 -16.84
N ALA A 106 -3.30 -4.64 -16.70
CA ALA A 106 -4.24 -5.64 -16.21
C ALA A 106 -4.14 -6.99 -16.94
N ALA A 107 -4.10 -6.95 -18.28
CA ALA A 107 -4.01 -8.15 -19.10
C ALA A 107 -2.72 -8.95 -18.85
N GLU A 108 -1.58 -8.27 -18.66
CA GLU A 108 -0.31 -8.93 -18.39
C GLU A 108 -0.27 -9.54 -16.98
N LEU A 109 -0.78 -8.82 -15.97
CA LEU A 109 -0.85 -9.32 -14.60
C LEU A 109 -1.75 -10.54 -14.50
N THR A 110 -2.94 -10.52 -15.10
CA THR A 110 -3.84 -11.69 -15.13
C THR A 110 -3.19 -12.86 -15.88
N LYS A 111 -2.62 -12.62 -17.06
CA LYS A 111 -1.99 -13.68 -17.85
C LYS A 111 -0.85 -14.35 -17.11
N LYS A 112 0.05 -13.57 -16.51
CA LYS A 112 1.20 -14.11 -15.78
C LYS A 112 0.76 -14.76 -14.46
N GLY A 113 -0.17 -14.16 -13.71
CA GLY A 113 -0.62 -14.70 -12.44
C GLY A 113 -1.28 -16.07 -12.59
N LEU A 114 -2.14 -16.23 -13.60
CA LEU A 114 -2.74 -17.53 -13.93
C LEU A 114 -1.70 -18.57 -14.36
N ALA A 115 -0.66 -18.16 -15.09
CA ALA A 115 0.40 -19.06 -15.53
C ALA A 115 1.34 -19.47 -14.38
N ASN A 116 1.63 -18.55 -13.45
CA ASN A 116 2.51 -18.76 -12.31
C ASN A 116 1.80 -19.45 -11.13
N GLY A 117 0.46 -19.48 -11.14
CA GLY A 117 -0.33 -20.05 -10.06
C GLY A 117 -0.28 -19.19 -8.80
N THR A 118 -0.26 -17.87 -8.93
CA THR A 118 -0.19 -16.95 -7.78
C THR A 118 -1.29 -17.26 -6.77
N THR A 119 -0.88 -17.29 -5.50
CA THR A 119 -1.73 -17.73 -4.40
C THR A 119 -2.25 -16.55 -3.58
N ASP A 120 -3.40 -16.76 -2.94
CA ASP A 120 -3.91 -15.90 -1.89
C ASP A 120 -3.04 -15.98 -0.62
N TYR A 121 -3.42 -15.20 0.38
CA TYR A 121 -2.77 -15.20 1.69
C TYR A 121 -2.65 -16.60 2.34
N TYR A 122 -3.53 -17.55 2.00
CA TYR A 122 -3.52 -18.91 2.54
C TYR A 122 -2.76 -19.93 1.67
N GLY A 123 -2.07 -19.46 0.63
CA GLY A 123 -1.36 -20.33 -0.30
C GLY A 123 -2.28 -21.09 -1.26
N LYS A 124 -3.54 -20.65 -1.41
CA LYS A 124 -4.47 -21.23 -2.39
C LYS A 124 -4.39 -20.43 -3.69
N PRO A 125 -4.37 -21.07 -4.87
CA PRO A 125 -4.37 -20.34 -6.14
C PRO A 125 -5.55 -19.37 -6.22
N ILE A 126 -5.25 -18.13 -6.59
CA ILE A 126 -6.29 -17.12 -6.80
C ILE A 126 -7.14 -17.57 -8.01
N PRO A 127 -8.47 -17.67 -7.87
CA PRO A 127 -9.33 -18.07 -8.98
C PRO A 127 -9.40 -16.98 -10.05
N ALA A 128 -9.61 -17.38 -11.31
CA ALA A 128 -9.55 -16.45 -12.45
C ALA A 128 -10.55 -15.29 -12.34
N GLU A 129 -11.73 -15.56 -11.79
CA GLU A 129 -12.76 -14.56 -11.51
C GLU A 129 -12.34 -13.51 -10.48
N ALA A 130 -11.45 -13.85 -9.54
CA ALA A 130 -10.95 -12.91 -8.53
C ALA A 130 -9.81 -12.02 -9.06
N TYR A 131 -9.10 -12.43 -10.12
CA TYR A 131 -8.08 -11.59 -10.73
C TYR A 131 -8.64 -10.29 -11.27
N ALA A 132 -9.82 -10.30 -11.88
CA ALA A 132 -10.42 -9.08 -12.43
C ALA A 132 -10.63 -8.02 -11.34
N TYR A 133 -10.99 -8.45 -10.13
CA TYR A 133 -11.12 -7.59 -8.95
C TYR A 133 -9.76 -7.04 -8.50
N TYR A 134 -8.80 -7.91 -8.16
CA TYR A 134 -7.49 -7.47 -7.64
C TYR A 134 -6.71 -6.63 -8.64
N VAL A 135 -6.78 -6.97 -9.92
CA VAL A 135 -6.07 -6.27 -10.98
C VAL A 135 -6.73 -4.92 -11.30
N GLY A 136 -8.05 -4.80 -11.17
CA GLY A 136 -8.75 -3.51 -11.23
C GLY A 136 -8.24 -2.56 -10.15
N ASP A 137 -8.16 -3.03 -8.92
CA ASP A 137 -7.64 -2.25 -7.80
C ASP A 137 -6.16 -1.88 -7.98
N ILE A 138 -5.35 -2.75 -8.59
CA ILE A 138 -3.95 -2.45 -8.90
C ILE A 138 -3.85 -1.26 -9.88
N GLU A 139 -4.75 -1.14 -10.86
CA GLU A 139 -4.78 0.01 -11.77
C GLU A 139 -5.14 1.32 -11.04
N GLU A 140 -6.07 1.27 -10.08
CA GLU A 140 -6.38 2.44 -9.25
C GLU A 140 -5.24 2.79 -8.29
N MET A 141 -4.62 1.78 -7.68
CA MET A 141 -3.45 1.92 -6.82
C MET A 141 -2.26 2.54 -7.58
N LYS A 142 -2.05 2.18 -8.85
CA LYS A 142 -1.05 2.81 -9.73
C LYS A 142 -1.30 4.32 -9.87
N ALA A 143 -2.55 4.73 -10.10
CA ALA A 143 -2.90 6.14 -10.22
C ALA A 143 -2.64 6.90 -8.91
N PHE A 144 -3.03 6.29 -7.78
CA PHE A 144 -2.77 6.83 -6.44
C PHE A 144 -1.26 6.99 -6.17
N PHE A 145 -0.44 5.97 -6.45
CA PHE A 145 1.01 6.04 -6.29
C PHE A 145 1.67 7.06 -7.23
N ALA A 146 1.19 7.17 -8.47
CA ALA A 146 1.68 8.19 -9.40
C ALA A 146 1.44 9.61 -8.87
N LYS A 147 0.25 9.85 -8.30
CA LYS A 147 -0.10 11.14 -7.69
C LYS A 147 0.74 11.44 -6.44
N ALA A 148 0.88 10.46 -5.54
CA ALA A 148 1.73 10.58 -4.36
C ALA A 148 3.21 10.84 -4.75
N ALA A 149 3.72 10.13 -5.75
CA ALA A 149 5.07 10.31 -6.28
C ALA A 149 5.29 11.71 -6.87
N ALA A 150 4.31 12.22 -7.63
CA ALA A 150 4.36 13.55 -8.22
C ALA A 150 4.35 14.65 -7.13
N ALA A 151 3.57 14.46 -6.07
CA ALA A 151 3.51 15.38 -4.94
C ALA A 151 4.76 15.30 -4.02
N GLY A 152 5.56 14.24 -4.14
CA GLY A 152 6.69 14.00 -3.24
C GLY A 152 6.24 13.58 -1.83
N ASN A 153 5.10 12.91 -1.74
CA ASN A 153 4.52 12.43 -0.49
C ASN A 153 5.16 11.10 -0.07
N TRP A 154 5.07 10.83 1.23
CA TRP A 154 5.28 9.51 1.81
C TRP A 154 4.04 8.65 1.58
N LEU A 155 4.20 7.33 1.59
CA LEU A 155 3.07 6.45 1.87
C LEU A 155 3.19 5.97 3.31
N VAL A 156 2.08 6.01 4.04
CA VAL A 156 1.93 5.29 5.31
C VAL A 156 0.89 4.22 5.05
N ILE A 157 1.22 2.98 5.35
CA ILE A 157 0.32 1.83 5.20
C ILE A 157 -0.05 1.42 6.61
N GLY A 158 -1.34 1.44 6.94
CA GLY A 158 -1.86 1.03 8.24
C GLY A 158 -2.81 -0.15 8.08
N ALA A 159 -2.61 -1.19 8.87
CA ALA A 159 -3.46 -2.38 8.91
C ALA A 159 -3.95 -2.67 10.34
N ALA A 160 -5.25 -2.97 10.48
CA ALA A 160 -5.94 -3.27 11.76
C ALA A 160 -6.86 -4.49 11.69
#